data_AF-A0A7K2ING8-F1
#
_entry.id   AF-A0A7K2ING8-F1
#
_cell.length_a   1.000
_cell.length_b   1.000
_cell.length_c   1.000
_cell.angle_alpha   90.00
_cell.angle_beta   90.00
_cell.angle_gamma   90.00
#
_symmetry.space_group_name_H-M   'P 1'
#
loop_
_entity.id
_entity.type
_entity.pdbx_description
1 polymer ?
#
loop_
_entity_poly.entity_id
_entity_poly.type
_entity_poly.pdbx_seq_one_letter_code
_entity_poly.pdbx_strand_id
1 'polypeptide(L)'
;MSSQFLELLLAAVGPERPWAGVSAQAEYRPAAGDKVFPPSYPKDKSQEQENPLADSPYLAEEHWVDGEKRWVVVLDQVPSQANRVETALLEARDEGRIRLPLFELTTPTSRGPVRITSLEMPHRFADAYLRDSQIDGVRFAKSEVGQKIRSVTARDVRALFEYSPESLLFGGWDSHRKGHQTRFARAYSSSIVGLDPRLGRRQGGRMDPVNLTGAVKDSTKDDWEFMIPGEKKAKTKGERLSERGHGNIAPNPAHGGVSITGARRAGWLSMAALARLRFGDAPVEAVRLARATLAALALAGDRLAFGGPSVWLRSGCDLIHTGQRLVFEGEGRAREEISLGAGEAIEAFYELRERTAKAGITMSQETVALEPVPALAKAIEYSVAKSDEPGE
;
A
#
# COMPACT_ATOMS: atom_id res chain seq x y z
N MET A 1 -5.18 27.28 9.19
CA MET A 1 -3.77 26.97 8.89
C MET A 1 -2.79 28.03 9.43
N SER A 2 -1.68 27.65 10.07
CA SER A 2 -0.63 28.61 10.41
C SER A 2 0.15 29.01 9.15
N SER A 3 0.34 30.32 8.90
CA SER A 3 1.20 30.82 7.79
C SER A 3 2.58 30.16 7.79
N GLN A 4 3.05 29.83 9.00
CA GLN A 4 4.35 29.22 9.25
C GLN A 4 4.55 27.87 8.55
N PHE A 5 3.56 26.96 8.53
CA PHE A 5 3.75 25.65 7.89
C PHE A 5 3.90 25.75 6.36
N LEU A 6 3.12 26.63 5.72
CA LEU A 6 3.25 26.89 4.29
C LEU A 6 4.61 27.50 3.94
N GLU A 7 5.05 28.48 4.73
CA GLU A 7 6.36 29.11 4.56
C GLU A 7 7.48 28.08 4.70
N LEU A 8 7.38 27.18 5.68
CA LEU A 8 8.33 26.10 5.90
C LEU A 8 8.40 25.13 4.70
N LEU A 9 7.25 24.70 4.17
CA LEU A 9 7.18 23.85 2.98
C LEU A 9 7.77 24.56 1.75
N LEU A 10 7.43 25.83 1.54
CA LEU A 10 7.93 26.63 0.42
C LEU A 10 9.44 26.86 0.52
N ALA A 11 9.99 27.01 1.73
CA ALA A 11 11.43 27.07 1.97
C ALA A 11 12.10 25.71 1.66
N ALA A 12 11.48 24.60 2.09
CA ALA A 12 12.01 23.25 1.91
C ALA A 12 12.19 22.83 0.44
N VAL A 13 11.36 23.37 -0.47
CA VAL A 13 11.44 23.08 -1.91
C VAL A 13 12.09 24.19 -2.74
N GLY A 14 12.60 25.24 -2.07
CA GLY A 14 13.27 26.37 -2.70
C GLY A 14 14.66 26.03 -3.28
N PRO A 15 15.27 26.95 -4.05
CA PRO A 15 16.62 26.78 -4.59
C PRO A 15 17.68 26.63 -3.49
N GLU A 16 17.60 27.47 -2.46
CA GLU A 16 18.49 27.48 -1.28
C GLU A 16 17.89 26.67 -0.12
N ARG A 17 17.26 25.53 -0.43
CA ARG A 17 16.50 24.75 0.58
C ARG A 17 17.35 24.45 1.82
N PRO A 18 16.91 24.84 3.04
CA PRO A 18 17.65 24.51 4.27
C PRO A 18 17.37 23.07 4.74
N TRP A 19 16.37 22.42 4.15
CA TRP A 19 15.86 21.11 4.55
C TRP A 19 16.19 20.04 3.50
N ALA A 20 16.68 18.89 3.97
CA ALA A 20 16.93 17.70 3.16
C ALA A 20 15.65 16.89 2.91
N GLY A 21 14.72 16.91 3.89
CA GLY A 21 13.49 16.14 3.84
C GLY A 21 12.66 16.31 5.10
N VAL A 22 11.53 15.62 5.14
CA VAL A 22 10.70 15.48 6.34
C VAL A 22 10.74 14.04 6.79
N SER A 23 11.18 13.81 8.03
CA SER A 23 11.14 12.50 8.69
C SER A 23 9.80 12.35 9.44
N ALA A 24 9.10 11.25 9.19
CA ALA A 24 7.87 10.88 9.87
C ALA A 24 8.12 9.63 10.70
N GLN A 25 8.40 9.80 11.99
CA GLN A 25 8.74 8.72 12.91
C GLN A 25 7.54 8.39 13.79
N ALA A 26 7.31 7.09 14.03
CA ALA A 26 6.34 6.67 15.02
C ALA A 26 6.81 5.43 15.77
N GLU A 27 6.42 5.36 17.04
CA GLU A 27 6.66 4.23 17.93
C GLU A 27 5.33 3.59 18.29
N TYR A 28 5.35 2.26 18.42
CA TYR A 28 4.17 1.47 18.66
C TYR A 28 4.44 0.35 19.66
N ARG A 29 3.36 -0.08 20.31
CA ARG A 29 3.29 -1.38 21.01
C ARG A 29 2.25 -2.29 20.35
N PRO A 30 2.38 -3.62 20.45
CA PRO A 30 1.32 -4.53 20.06
C PRO A 30 0.01 -4.23 20.80
N ALA A 31 -1.13 -4.30 20.11
CA ALA A 31 -2.43 -4.26 20.75
C ALA A 31 -2.56 -5.47 21.69
N ALA A 32 -2.98 -5.22 22.94
CA ALA A 32 -3.00 -6.19 24.04
C ALA A 32 -1.65 -6.74 24.56
N GLY A 33 -0.49 -6.27 24.05
CA GLY A 33 0.82 -6.78 24.48
C GLY A 33 1.10 -8.23 24.07
N ASP A 34 0.29 -8.76 23.15
CA ASP A 34 0.45 -10.10 22.59
C ASP A 34 1.47 -10.09 21.43
N LYS A 35 1.76 -11.26 20.89
CA LYS A 35 2.59 -11.46 19.70
C LYS A 35 1.95 -10.78 18.50
N VAL A 36 2.80 -10.29 17.61
CA VAL A 36 2.41 -9.84 16.28
C VAL A 36 2.54 -10.97 15.26
N PHE A 37 1.79 -10.91 14.17
CA PHE A 37 1.86 -11.85 13.05
C PHE A 37 2.35 -11.12 11.79
N PRO A 38 3.69 -11.07 11.56
CA PRO A 38 4.28 -10.44 10.39
C PRO A 38 3.88 -11.13 9.06
N PRO A 39 4.14 -10.50 7.90
CA PRO A 39 4.07 -11.20 6.60
C PRO A 39 4.92 -12.48 6.57
N SER A 40 4.38 -13.51 5.93
CA SER A 40 5.09 -14.75 5.63
C SER A 40 5.71 -14.70 4.24
N TYR A 41 6.95 -15.15 4.13
CA TYR A 41 7.69 -15.33 2.88
C TYR A 41 8.08 -16.80 2.70
N PRO A 42 8.37 -17.25 1.46
CA PRO A 42 8.98 -18.56 1.23
C PRO A 42 10.22 -18.72 2.11
N LYS A 43 10.32 -19.85 2.81
CA LYS A 43 11.45 -20.10 3.71
C LYS A 43 12.74 -20.18 2.90
N ASP A 44 13.65 -19.26 3.18
CA ASP A 44 15.03 -19.40 2.72
C ASP A 44 15.79 -20.30 3.70
N LYS A 45 16.35 -21.39 3.20
CA LYS A 45 17.12 -22.35 4.02
C LYS A 45 18.56 -21.89 4.28
N SER A 46 18.98 -20.77 3.68
CA SER A 46 20.32 -20.20 3.90
C SER A 46 20.38 -19.19 5.05
N GLN A 47 19.30 -19.04 5.83
CA GLN A 47 19.27 -18.15 7.00
C GLN A 47 20.39 -18.54 7.97
N GLU A 48 21.25 -17.58 8.29
CA GLU A 48 22.46 -17.75 9.13
C GLU A 48 22.13 -18.31 10.52
N GLN A 49 23.09 -19.02 11.13
CA GLN A 49 22.95 -19.67 12.45
C GLN A 49 22.57 -18.71 13.60
N GLU A 50 22.60 -17.39 13.38
CA GLU A 50 22.31 -16.35 14.38
C GLU A 50 20.96 -15.65 14.19
N ASN A 51 20.18 -15.96 13.12
CA ASN A 51 18.87 -15.32 12.93
C ASN A 51 17.84 -15.84 13.96
N PRO A 52 17.23 -14.97 14.80
CA PRO A 52 16.24 -15.37 15.81
C PRO A 52 14.94 -15.97 15.24
N LEU A 53 14.70 -15.82 13.93
CA LEU A 53 13.52 -16.27 13.20
C LEU A 53 13.83 -17.30 12.09
N ALA A 54 15.02 -17.91 12.08
CA ALA A 54 15.50 -18.82 11.02
C ALA A 54 14.51 -19.96 10.67
N ASP A 55 13.81 -20.53 11.66
CA ASP A 55 12.85 -21.63 11.44
C ASP A 55 11.44 -21.17 11.05
N SER A 56 11.24 -19.87 10.85
CA SER A 56 9.94 -19.24 10.59
C SER A 56 9.83 -18.69 9.17
N PRO A 57 8.63 -18.37 8.67
CA PRO A 57 8.45 -17.68 7.40
C PRO A 57 8.60 -16.15 7.53
N TYR A 58 8.93 -15.65 8.72
CA TYR A 58 9.01 -14.22 8.99
C TYR A 58 10.40 -13.69 8.61
N LEU A 59 10.42 -12.51 7.99
CA LEU A 59 11.66 -11.86 7.56
C LEU A 59 12.28 -11.10 8.74
N ALA A 60 13.49 -11.48 9.14
CA ALA A 60 14.30 -10.77 10.11
C ALA A 60 15.57 -10.20 9.45
N GLU A 61 16.03 -9.07 9.94
CA GLU A 61 17.26 -8.41 9.50
C GLU A 61 17.86 -7.60 10.65
N GLU A 62 19.13 -7.19 10.52
CA GLU A 62 19.80 -6.37 11.52
C GLU A 62 19.74 -4.89 11.11
N HIS A 63 19.27 -4.05 12.02
CA HIS A 63 19.18 -2.60 11.85
C HIS A 63 20.06 -1.88 12.87
N TRP A 64 20.51 -0.68 12.51
CA TRP A 64 21.03 0.28 13.47
C TRP A 64 19.86 1.00 14.13
N VAL A 65 19.71 0.81 15.44
CA VAL A 65 18.63 1.38 16.24
C VAL A 65 19.30 2.09 17.41
N ASP A 66 19.18 3.42 17.45
CA ASP A 66 19.79 4.29 18.47
C ASP A 66 21.31 4.10 18.64
N GLY A 67 22.00 3.77 17.55
CA GLY A 67 23.46 3.55 17.52
C GLY A 67 23.89 2.13 17.85
N GLU A 68 22.96 1.23 18.15
CA GLU A 68 23.22 -0.19 18.43
C GLU A 68 22.69 -1.08 17.31
N LYS A 69 23.40 -2.18 17.04
CA LYS A 69 22.97 -3.21 16.09
C LYS A 69 21.92 -4.09 16.76
N ARG A 70 20.71 -4.15 16.21
CA ARG A 70 19.60 -4.93 16.78
C ARG A 70 18.90 -5.73 15.69
N TRP A 71 18.47 -6.94 16.04
CA TRP A 71 17.57 -7.72 15.19
C TRP A 71 16.19 -7.06 15.16
N VAL A 72 15.62 -7.00 13.97
CA VAL A 72 14.25 -6.55 13.74
C VAL A 72 13.49 -7.54 12.88
N VAL A 73 12.18 -7.56 13.02
CA VAL A 73 11.26 -8.28 12.14
C VAL A 73 10.51 -7.30 11.26
N VAL A 74 10.44 -7.58 9.96
CA VAL A 74 9.72 -6.70 9.01
C VAL A 74 8.22 -6.88 9.18
N LEU A 75 7.53 -5.84 9.66
CA LEU A 75 6.07 -5.83 9.83
C LEU A 75 5.37 -5.26 8.60
N ASP A 76 5.95 -4.20 8.02
CA ASP A 76 5.44 -3.58 6.80
C ASP A 76 6.54 -2.96 5.94
N GLN A 77 6.48 -3.20 4.63
CA GLN A 77 7.52 -2.79 3.68
C GLN A 77 7.13 -1.53 2.90
N VAL A 78 8.12 -0.91 2.25
CA VAL A 78 7.95 0.34 1.47
C VAL A 78 6.80 0.32 0.46
N PRO A 79 6.62 -0.72 -0.39
CA PRO A 79 5.50 -0.73 -1.32
C PRO A 79 4.15 -0.77 -0.61
N SER A 80 4.02 -1.58 0.44
CA SER A 80 2.77 -1.73 1.20
C SER A 80 2.43 -0.46 2.00
N GLN A 81 3.43 0.23 2.56
CA GLN A 81 3.24 1.53 3.20
C GLN A 81 2.78 2.61 2.22
N ALA A 82 3.30 2.62 0.99
CA ALA A 82 2.78 3.51 -0.06
C ALA A 82 1.32 3.19 -0.40
N ASN A 83 0.98 1.91 -0.57
CA ASN A 83 -0.40 1.50 -0.84
C ASN A 83 -1.36 1.94 0.27
N ARG A 84 -0.95 1.88 1.54
CA ARG A 84 -1.78 2.41 2.66
C ARG A 84 -2.04 3.89 2.56
N VAL A 85 -1.04 4.67 2.15
CA VAL A 85 -1.21 6.10 1.90
C VAL A 85 -2.19 6.32 0.75
N GLU A 86 -2.07 5.56 -0.33
CA GLU A 86 -2.98 5.64 -1.48
C GLU A 86 -4.42 5.25 -1.11
N THR A 87 -4.60 4.18 -0.32
CA THR A 87 -5.90 3.79 0.23
C THR A 87 -6.49 4.89 1.11
N ALA A 88 -5.71 5.48 2.02
CA ALA A 88 -6.19 6.54 2.89
C ALA A 88 -6.55 7.83 2.12
N LEU A 89 -5.82 8.13 1.03
CA LEU A 89 -6.16 9.23 0.11
C LEU A 89 -7.46 8.93 -0.66
N LEU A 90 -7.68 7.68 -1.07
CA LEU A 90 -8.91 7.26 -1.74
C LEU A 90 -10.12 7.36 -0.80
N GLU A 91 -10.01 6.85 0.43
CA GLU A 91 -11.04 6.96 1.46
C GLU A 91 -11.39 8.43 1.73
N ALA A 92 -10.38 9.27 1.96
CA ALA A 92 -10.60 10.70 2.16
C ALA A 92 -11.22 11.40 0.93
N ARG A 93 -10.97 10.89 -0.29
CA ARG A 93 -11.57 11.41 -1.52
C ARG A 93 -13.03 11.01 -1.64
N ASP A 94 -13.33 9.74 -1.37
CA ASP A 94 -14.70 9.20 -1.40
C ASP A 94 -15.56 9.84 -0.28
N GLU A 95 -14.96 10.22 0.85
CA GLU A 95 -15.59 11.04 1.91
C GLU A 95 -15.72 12.53 1.54
N GLY A 96 -15.16 12.98 0.42
CA GLY A 96 -15.17 14.38 -0.01
C GLY A 96 -14.23 15.31 0.77
N ARG A 97 -13.34 14.77 1.59
CA ARG A 97 -12.36 15.53 2.40
C ARG A 97 -11.17 16.03 1.57
N ILE A 98 -10.73 15.25 0.58
CA ILE A 98 -9.67 15.64 -0.36
C ILE A 98 -10.14 15.51 -1.81
N ARG A 99 -9.73 16.42 -2.70
CA ARG A 99 -9.99 16.35 -4.15
C ARG A 99 -8.70 16.13 -4.91
N LEU A 100 -8.61 14.99 -5.58
CA LEU A 100 -7.47 14.54 -6.38
C LEU A 100 -7.94 14.06 -7.74
N PRO A 101 -7.07 14.13 -8.77
CA PRO A 101 -7.36 13.47 -10.03
C PRO A 101 -7.48 11.97 -9.78
N LEU A 102 -8.40 11.32 -10.49
CA LEU A 102 -8.59 9.88 -10.36
C LEU A 102 -8.97 9.29 -11.71
N PHE A 103 -8.33 8.18 -12.07
CA PHE A 103 -8.87 7.30 -13.09
C PHE A 103 -9.77 6.27 -12.41
N GLU A 104 -10.98 6.09 -12.90
CA GLU A 104 -11.96 5.18 -12.30
C GLU A 104 -12.53 4.24 -13.35
N LEU A 105 -12.18 2.96 -13.25
CA LEU A 105 -12.80 1.89 -14.03
C LEU A 105 -14.03 1.40 -13.29
N THR A 106 -15.17 1.43 -13.97
CA THR A 106 -16.41 0.81 -13.48
C THR A 106 -16.91 -0.19 -14.52
N THR A 107 -17.25 -1.40 -14.09
CA THR A 107 -17.84 -2.41 -14.97
C THR A 107 -18.92 -3.21 -14.25
N PRO A 108 -20.08 -3.46 -14.87
CA PRO A 108 -21.06 -4.39 -14.31
C PRO A 108 -20.50 -5.81 -14.30
N THR A 109 -20.88 -6.59 -13.29
CA THR A 109 -20.64 -8.03 -13.20
C THR A 109 -21.90 -8.74 -12.70
N SER A 110 -21.94 -10.06 -12.78
CA SER A 110 -23.03 -10.89 -12.24
C SER A 110 -23.26 -10.73 -10.73
N ARG A 111 -22.29 -10.20 -9.97
CA ARG A 111 -22.37 -9.98 -8.51
C ARG A 111 -22.44 -8.50 -8.11
N GLY A 112 -22.71 -7.62 -9.08
CA GLY A 112 -22.74 -6.16 -8.88
C GLY A 112 -21.60 -5.44 -9.60
N PRO A 113 -21.60 -4.09 -9.61
CA PRO A 113 -20.53 -3.34 -10.25
C PRO A 113 -19.19 -3.49 -9.52
N VAL A 114 -18.12 -3.67 -10.28
CA VAL A 114 -16.74 -3.58 -9.78
C VAL A 114 -16.21 -2.18 -10.10
N ARG A 115 -15.63 -1.54 -9.09
CA ARG A 115 -14.92 -0.25 -9.18
C ARG A 115 -13.44 -0.47 -8.89
N ILE A 116 -12.57 0.08 -9.73
CA ILE A 116 -11.11 0.08 -9.53
C ILE A 116 -10.57 1.46 -9.87
N THR A 117 -9.78 2.05 -8.98
CA THR A 117 -9.27 3.41 -9.14
C THR A 117 -7.75 3.48 -9.30
N SER A 118 -7.21 4.59 -9.81
CA SER A 118 -5.74 4.77 -9.94
C SER A 118 -4.97 4.75 -8.62
N LEU A 119 -5.64 4.94 -7.48
CA LEU A 119 -5.04 4.79 -6.15
C LEU A 119 -5.01 3.32 -5.66
N GLU A 120 -5.69 2.41 -6.35
CA GLU A 120 -5.68 0.96 -6.08
C GLU A 120 -4.86 0.18 -7.12
N MET A 121 -4.63 0.78 -8.28
CA MET A 121 -3.88 0.19 -9.39
C MET A 121 -2.40 -0.03 -9.02
N PRO A 122 -1.90 -1.28 -8.91
CA PRO A 122 -0.58 -1.58 -8.35
C PRO A 122 0.61 -0.92 -9.06
N HIS A 123 0.48 -0.63 -10.35
CA HIS A 123 1.51 0.00 -11.18
C HIS A 123 1.19 1.45 -11.56
N ARG A 124 0.22 2.08 -10.88
CA ARG A 124 -0.15 3.50 -10.99
C ARG A 124 -0.37 3.94 -12.44
N PHE A 125 0.28 5.03 -12.90
CA PHE A 125 0.12 5.55 -14.27
C PHE A 125 0.43 4.54 -15.38
N ALA A 126 1.17 3.47 -15.06
CA ALA A 126 1.58 2.44 -16.01
C ALA A 126 0.79 1.13 -15.86
N ASP A 127 -0.30 1.14 -15.10
CA ASP A 127 -1.04 -0.06 -14.77
C ASP A 127 -1.75 -0.71 -15.97
N ALA A 128 -1.87 -2.03 -15.90
CA ALA A 128 -2.58 -2.83 -16.90
C ALA A 128 -4.06 -2.44 -16.99
N TYR A 129 -4.71 -2.11 -15.86
CA TYR A 129 -6.09 -1.65 -15.87
C TYR A 129 -6.25 -0.36 -16.70
N LEU A 130 -5.34 0.62 -16.57
CA LEU A 130 -5.35 1.80 -17.46
C LEU A 130 -5.12 1.41 -18.91
N ARG A 131 -4.08 0.62 -19.18
CA ARG A 131 -3.71 0.22 -20.55
C ARG A 131 -4.84 -0.51 -21.28
N ASP A 132 -5.56 -1.36 -20.55
CA ASP A 132 -6.63 -2.21 -21.07
C ASP A 132 -8.03 -1.59 -20.86
N SER A 133 -8.08 -0.26 -20.66
CA SER A 133 -9.29 0.56 -20.63
C SER A 133 -9.47 1.44 -21.87
N GLN A 134 -10.64 2.07 -21.94
CA GLN A 134 -11.07 3.01 -22.96
C GLN A 134 -11.71 4.25 -22.30
N ILE A 135 -11.62 5.39 -22.98
CA ILE A 135 -12.34 6.64 -22.68
C ILE A 135 -13.18 6.94 -23.93
N ASP A 136 -14.49 7.00 -23.79
CA ASP A 136 -15.44 7.25 -24.90
C ASP A 136 -15.20 6.32 -26.11
N GLY A 137 -15.01 5.02 -25.86
CA GLY A 137 -14.72 4.01 -26.89
C GLY A 137 -13.32 4.08 -27.51
N VAL A 138 -12.46 5.02 -27.09
CA VAL A 138 -11.07 5.13 -27.53
C VAL A 138 -10.15 4.49 -26.50
N ARG A 139 -9.33 3.51 -26.92
CA ARG A 139 -8.28 2.90 -26.08
C ARG A 139 -7.51 3.97 -25.31
N PHE A 140 -7.32 3.77 -24.01
CA PHE A 140 -6.67 4.73 -23.13
C PHE A 140 -5.36 5.27 -23.72
N ALA A 141 -4.47 4.39 -24.18
CA ALA A 141 -3.19 4.78 -24.78
C ALA A 141 -3.29 5.67 -26.05
N LYS A 142 -4.46 5.71 -26.70
CA LYS A 142 -4.77 6.55 -27.87
C LYS A 142 -5.61 7.78 -27.53
N SER A 143 -6.24 7.84 -26.36
CA SER A 143 -6.96 9.02 -25.87
C SER A 143 -6.01 10.21 -25.65
N GLU A 144 -6.53 11.42 -25.61
CA GLU A 144 -5.73 12.63 -25.34
C GLU A 144 -4.96 12.52 -24.01
N VAL A 145 -5.64 12.10 -22.94
CA VAL A 145 -5.05 11.96 -21.60
C VAL A 145 -3.97 10.87 -21.60
N GLY A 146 -4.25 9.70 -22.18
CA GLY A 146 -3.27 8.63 -22.25
C GLY A 146 -2.05 8.99 -23.10
N GLN A 147 -2.20 9.77 -24.17
CA GLN A 147 -1.07 10.30 -24.94
C GLN A 147 -0.23 11.27 -24.10
N LYS A 148 -0.87 12.20 -23.37
CA LYS A 148 -0.17 13.12 -22.45
C LYS A 148 0.66 12.36 -21.42
N ILE A 149 0.06 11.40 -20.70
CA ILE A 149 0.77 10.58 -19.71
C ILE A 149 1.93 9.79 -20.35
N ARG A 150 1.72 9.22 -21.54
CA ARG A 150 2.77 8.46 -22.23
C ARG A 150 3.89 9.33 -22.80
N SER A 151 3.66 10.62 -23.02
CA SER A 151 4.70 11.56 -23.47
C SER A 151 5.61 12.09 -22.35
N VAL A 152 5.29 11.79 -21.09
CA VAL A 152 6.05 12.27 -19.93
C VAL A 152 7.51 11.86 -19.99
N THR A 153 8.38 12.82 -19.62
CA THR A 153 9.83 12.61 -19.57
C THR A 153 10.41 13.07 -18.24
N ALA A 154 11.69 12.76 -17.98
CA ALA A 154 12.39 13.32 -16.83
C ALA A 154 12.53 14.86 -16.88
N ARG A 155 12.32 15.48 -18.05
CA ARG A 155 12.39 16.94 -18.25
C ARG A 155 11.04 17.63 -18.07
N ASP A 156 9.94 16.91 -18.19
CA ASP A 156 8.61 17.47 -18.02
C ASP A 156 7.64 16.43 -17.45
N VAL A 157 7.26 16.63 -16.19
CA VAL A 157 6.34 15.79 -15.43
C VAL A 157 4.94 16.37 -15.34
N ARG A 158 4.63 17.47 -16.03
CA ARG A 158 3.34 18.19 -15.91
C ARG A 158 2.13 17.27 -16.07
N ALA A 159 2.14 16.34 -17.03
CA ALA A 159 1.01 15.43 -17.21
C ALA A 159 0.84 14.42 -16.05
N LEU A 160 1.92 13.97 -15.39
CA LEU A 160 1.77 13.17 -14.17
C LEU A 160 1.33 14.04 -13.00
N PHE A 161 1.81 15.27 -12.87
CA PHE A 161 1.31 16.19 -11.85
C PHE A 161 -0.19 16.45 -12.01
N GLU A 162 -0.66 16.57 -13.25
CA GLU A 162 -2.06 16.84 -13.58
C GLU A 162 -2.98 15.66 -13.29
N TYR A 163 -2.59 14.43 -13.68
CA TYR A 163 -3.49 13.27 -13.68
C TYR A 163 -3.11 12.14 -12.72
N SER A 164 -1.85 12.09 -12.26
CA SER A 164 -1.32 10.97 -11.46
C SER A 164 -0.21 11.44 -10.49
N PRO A 165 -0.51 12.40 -9.59
CA PRO A 165 0.47 12.94 -8.65
C PRO A 165 1.04 11.88 -7.70
N GLU A 166 0.27 10.82 -7.41
CA GLU A 166 0.69 9.65 -6.64
C GLU A 166 1.89 8.94 -7.30
N SER A 167 1.96 8.91 -8.63
CA SER A 167 3.10 8.33 -9.35
C SER A 167 4.40 9.12 -9.15
N LEU A 168 4.31 10.43 -8.93
CA LEU A 168 5.48 11.27 -8.62
C LEU A 168 5.93 11.11 -7.16
N LEU A 169 5.01 10.77 -6.26
CA LEU A 169 5.30 10.59 -4.84
C LEU A 169 5.79 9.20 -4.50
N PHE A 170 5.10 8.16 -4.98
CA PHE A 170 5.36 6.76 -4.63
C PHE A 170 6.16 6.01 -5.69
N GLY A 171 6.42 6.67 -6.82
CA GLY A 171 7.23 6.18 -7.92
C GLY A 171 6.46 5.25 -8.86
N GLY A 172 6.97 5.13 -10.07
CA GLY A 172 6.39 4.29 -11.11
C GLY A 172 7.24 4.26 -12.38
N TRP A 173 7.07 3.22 -13.18
CA TRP A 173 7.65 3.12 -14.52
C TRP A 173 6.82 2.20 -15.41
N ASP A 174 6.74 2.50 -16.71
CA ASP A 174 6.01 1.70 -17.70
C ASP A 174 6.86 0.54 -18.24
N SER A 175 7.06 -0.50 -17.41
CA SER A 175 7.90 -1.67 -17.73
C SER A 175 7.54 -2.37 -19.05
N HIS A 176 6.31 -2.22 -19.53
CA HIS A 176 5.79 -2.89 -20.73
C HIS A 176 6.12 -2.15 -22.03
N ARG A 177 6.61 -0.91 -21.96
CA ARG A 177 6.94 -0.11 -23.15
C ARG A 177 8.31 -0.47 -23.71
N LYS A 178 8.41 -0.78 -25.00
CA LYS A 178 9.73 -0.97 -25.63
C LYS A 178 10.50 0.37 -25.70
N GLY A 179 11.80 0.36 -25.42
CA GLY A 179 12.70 1.54 -25.55
C GLY A 179 13.03 2.24 -24.23
N HIS A 180 13.58 3.45 -24.31
CA HIS A 180 13.91 4.26 -23.13
C HIS A 180 12.64 4.71 -22.40
N GLN A 181 12.43 4.14 -21.21
CA GLN A 181 11.35 4.51 -20.31
C GLN A 181 11.87 5.44 -19.23
N THR A 182 11.16 6.52 -18.96
CA THR A 182 11.45 7.34 -17.78
C THR A 182 11.02 6.57 -16.53
N ARG A 183 11.96 6.37 -15.60
CA ARG A 183 11.67 5.80 -14.27
C ARG A 183 11.54 6.94 -13.27
N PHE A 184 10.41 6.99 -12.58
CA PHE A 184 10.19 7.95 -11.51
C PHE A 184 10.50 7.28 -10.17
N ALA A 185 11.61 7.70 -9.55
CA ALA A 185 11.93 7.29 -8.20
C ALA A 185 10.93 7.92 -7.22
N ARG A 186 10.56 7.17 -6.19
CA ARG A 186 9.68 7.66 -5.12
C ARG A 186 10.31 8.84 -4.38
N ALA A 187 9.51 9.84 -4.07
CA ALA A 187 9.87 10.93 -3.17
C ALA A 187 9.51 10.62 -1.71
N TYR A 188 8.49 9.79 -1.50
CA TYR A 188 8.06 9.31 -0.20
C TYR A 188 8.37 7.81 -0.03
N SER A 189 8.82 7.42 1.16
CA SER A 189 8.96 6.01 1.54
C SER A 189 8.71 5.83 3.03
N SER A 190 8.13 4.71 3.43
CA SER A 190 8.08 4.32 4.83
C SER A 190 8.14 2.81 5.04
N SER A 191 8.53 2.35 6.23
CA SER A 191 8.48 0.96 6.66
C SER A 191 8.15 0.86 8.14
N ILE A 192 7.65 -0.29 8.58
CA ILE A 192 7.43 -0.62 9.99
C ILE A 192 8.19 -1.90 10.33
N VAL A 193 8.98 -1.85 11.39
CA VAL A 193 9.72 -3.00 11.91
C VAL A 193 9.41 -3.22 13.39
N GLY A 194 9.44 -4.47 13.83
CA GLY A 194 9.36 -4.86 15.25
C GLY A 194 10.74 -5.14 15.82
N LEU A 195 11.03 -4.66 17.02
CA LEU A 195 12.34 -4.74 17.65
C LEU A 195 12.50 -6.01 18.50
N ASP A 196 13.73 -6.55 18.52
CA ASP A 196 14.16 -7.74 19.27
C ASP A 196 13.19 -8.93 19.15
N PRO A 197 12.95 -9.43 17.92
CA PRO A 197 11.94 -10.44 17.69
C PRO A 197 12.26 -11.75 18.41
N ARG A 198 11.26 -12.32 19.08
CA ARG A 198 11.29 -13.66 19.68
C ARG A 198 10.21 -14.52 19.04
N LEU A 199 10.61 -15.64 18.43
CA LEU A 199 9.69 -16.54 17.75
C LEU A 199 8.67 -17.15 18.72
N GLY A 200 7.39 -16.95 18.43
CA GLY A 200 6.29 -17.57 19.15
C GLY A 200 5.99 -18.99 18.68
N ARG A 201 5.41 -19.79 19.57
CA ARG A 201 4.88 -21.12 19.25
C ARG A 201 3.36 -21.09 19.18
N ARG A 202 2.78 -21.88 18.27
CA ARG A 202 1.34 -22.15 18.16
C ARG A 202 1.13 -23.54 17.59
N GLN A 203 0.06 -24.20 18.03
CA GLN A 203 -0.45 -25.42 17.42
C GLN A 203 -1.85 -25.11 16.86
N GLY A 204 -2.08 -25.41 15.60
CA GLY A 204 -3.38 -25.23 14.95
C GLY A 204 -4.13 -26.55 14.92
N GLY A 205 -5.36 -26.58 15.41
CA GLY A 205 -6.24 -27.74 15.34
C GLY A 205 -7.66 -27.32 14.98
N ARG A 206 -8.48 -28.30 14.62
CA ARG A 206 -9.92 -28.12 14.42
C ARG A 206 -10.66 -29.04 15.37
N MET A 207 -11.61 -28.48 16.10
CA MET A 207 -12.57 -29.23 16.88
C MET A 207 -13.91 -29.18 16.15
N ASP A 208 -14.35 -30.34 15.69
CA ASP A 208 -15.67 -30.54 15.12
C ASP A 208 -16.66 -30.84 16.26
N PRO A 209 -17.82 -30.17 16.33
CA PRO A 209 -18.78 -30.32 17.42
C PRO A 209 -19.28 -31.75 17.65
N VAL A 210 -19.31 -32.58 16.60
CA VAL A 210 -19.80 -33.97 16.64
C VAL A 210 -18.72 -34.99 16.30
N ASN A 211 -17.50 -34.53 16.00
CA ASN A 211 -16.32 -35.29 15.61
C ASN A 211 -16.64 -36.40 14.60
N LEU A 212 -17.21 -36.02 13.44
CA LEU A 212 -17.56 -36.99 12.41
C LEU A 212 -16.35 -37.81 11.95
N THR A 213 -16.53 -39.13 11.84
CA THR A 213 -15.53 -40.07 11.33
C THR A 213 -16.13 -40.91 10.21
N GLY A 214 -15.32 -41.24 9.20
CA GLY A 214 -15.79 -41.97 8.02
C GLY A 214 -15.21 -41.39 6.73
N ALA A 215 -15.84 -41.73 5.61
CA ALA A 215 -15.39 -41.30 4.29
C ALA A 215 -16.58 -40.95 3.38
N VAL A 216 -16.30 -40.19 2.33
CA VAL A 216 -17.23 -39.83 1.27
C VAL A 216 -17.07 -40.79 0.09
N LYS A 217 -18.17 -41.37 -0.39
CA LYS A 217 -18.18 -42.41 -1.43
C LYS A 217 -17.81 -41.93 -2.84
N ASP A 218 -18.02 -40.64 -3.11
CA ASP A 218 -17.69 -39.97 -4.36
C ASP A 218 -17.44 -38.49 -4.08
N SER A 219 -16.17 -38.08 -4.00
CA SER A 219 -15.78 -36.71 -3.68
C SER A 219 -15.91 -35.73 -4.84
N THR A 220 -16.37 -36.19 -6.01
CA THR A 220 -16.53 -35.33 -7.19
C THR A 220 -17.92 -34.72 -7.33
N LYS A 221 -18.84 -35.07 -6.42
CA LYS A 221 -20.22 -34.57 -6.39
C LYS A 221 -20.47 -33.78 -5.10
N ASP A 222 -21.39 -32.82 -5.17
CA ASP A 222 -21.83 -32.04 -4.01
C ASP A 222 -22.73 -32.88 -3.08
N ASP A 223 -23.58 -33.74 -3.66
CA ASP A 223 -24.36 -34.74 -2.93
C ASP A 223 -23.50 -35.95 -2.58
N TRP A 224 -22.80 -35.86 -1.44
CA TRP A 224 -21.94 -36.94 -0.96
C TRP A 224 -22.70 -37.97 -0.11
N GLU A 225 -22.35 -39.24 -0.30
CA GLU A 225 -22.85 -40.34 0.53
C GLU A 225 -21.85 -40.72 1.62
N PHE A 226 -22.31 -40.82 2.86
CA PHE A 226 -21.53 -41.27 4.01
C PHE A 226 -21.14 -42.75 3.89
N MET A 227 -19.86 -43.05 4.13
CA MET A 227 -19.36 -44.41 4.31
C MET A 227 -18.91 -44.63 5.75
N ILE A 228 -19.41 -45.73 6.33
CA ILE A 228 -19.10 -46.15 7.68
C ILE A 228 -17.60 -46.50 7.79
N PRO A 229 -16.90 -46.03 8.83
CA PRO A 229 -15.53 -46.42 9.10
C PRO A 229 -15.36 -47.95 9.14
N GLY A 230 -14.37 -48.48 8.42
CA GLY A 230 -14.00 -49.90 8.46
C GLY A 230 -14.52 -50.76 7.30
N GLU A 231 -15.46 -50.27 6.50
CA GLU A 231 -15.89 -50.99 5.28
C GLU A 231 -14.79 -50.99 4.19
N LYS A 232 -14.63 -52.12 3.47
CA LYS A 232 -13.58 -52.30 2.43
C LYS A 232 -13.55 -51.17 1.38
N LYS A 233 -14.74 -50.63 1.02
CA LYS A 233 -14.87 -49.53 0.03
C LYS A 233 -14.39 -48.18 0.58
N ALA A 234 -14.56 -47.92 1.87
CA ALA A 234 -14.10 -46.69 2.51
C ALA A 234 -12.56 -46.56 2.55
N LYS A 235 -11.84 -47.69 2.60
CA LYS A 235 -10.36 -47.71 2.63
C LYS A 235 -9.68 -47.55 1.26
N THR A 236 -10.39 -47.77 0.15
CA THR A 236 -9.78 -47.88 -1.19
C THR A 236 -10.28 -46.87 -2.21
N LYS A 237 -11.41 -46.18 -1.96
CA LYS A 237 -12.01 -45.22 -2.91
C LYS A 237 -12.59 -43.94 -2.31
N GLY A 238 -12.62 -43.77 -0.98
CA GLY A 238 -13.26 -42.61 -0.36
C GLY A 238 -12.30 -41.53 0.13
N GLU A 239 -12.66 -40.26 -0.09
CA GLU A 239 -12.06 -39.10 0.58
C GLU A 239 -12.47 -39.10 2.05
N ARG A 240 -11.56 -38.78 2.99
CA ARG A 240 -11.92 -38.75 4.41
C ARG A 240 -12.82 -37.57 4.69
N LEU A 241 -13.80 -37.76 5.59
CA LEU A 241 -14.62 -36.64 6.06
C LEU A 241 -13.78 -35.46 6.59
N SER A 242 -12.64 -35.75 7.22
CA SER A 242 -11.71 -34.72 7.72
C SER A 242 -11.13 -33.84 6.63
N GLU A 243 -10.89 -34.41 5.44
CA GLU A 243 -10.38 -33.71 4.24
C GLU A 243 -11.46 -32.78 3.65
N ARG A 244 -12.74 -33.16 3.79
CA ARG A 244 -13.92 -32.37 3.44
C ARG A 244 -14.36 -31.33 4.47
N GLY A 245 -13.66 -31.21 5.60
CA GLY A 245 -14.01 -30.25 6.64
C GLY A 245 -14.70 -30.83 7.88
N HIS A 246 -15.12 -32.10 7.84
CA HIS A 246 -15.90 -32.75 8.89
C HIS A 246 -15.03 -33.63 9.80
N GLY A 247 -15.06 -33.36 11.11
CA GLY A 247 -14.27 -34.09 12.10
C GLY A 247 -13.02 -33.33 12.58
N ASN A 248 -12.45 -33.83 13.69
CA ASN A 248 -11.32 -33.18 14.35
C ASN A 248 -10.04 -33.23 13.51
N ILE A 249 -9.26 -32.16 13.59
CA ILE A 249 -7.86 -32.13 13.15
C ILE A 249 -7.02 -31.92 14.40
N ALA A 250 -6.19 -32.91 14.72
CA ALA A 250 -5.29 -32.83 15.88
C ALA A 250 -4.36 -31.61 15.75
N PRO A 251 -4.06 -30.90 16.86
CA PRO A 251 -3.18 -29.75 16.82
C PRO A 251 -1.82 -30.07 16.19
N ASN A 252 -1.45 -29.32 15.15
CA ASN A 252 -0.17 -29.45 14.45
C ASN A 252 0.62 -28.14 14.45
N PRO A 253 1.96 -28.18 14.26
CA PRO A 253 2.78 -26.98 14.34
C PRO A 253 2.35 -25.93 13.32
N ALA A 254 2.05 -24.72 13.81
CA ALA A 254 1.71 -23.57 13.00
C ALA A 254 2.61 -22.39 13.39
N HIS A 255 2.77 -21.42 12.49
CA HIS A 255 3.53 -20.21 12.80
C HIS A 255 2.86 -19.46 13.94
N GLY A 256 3.63 -19.20 15.00
CA GLY A 256 3.10 -18.73 16.27
C GLY A 256 3.19 -17.24 16.50
N GLY A 257 3.48 -16.44 15.47
CA GLY A 257 3.75 -15.01 15.60
C GLY A 257 5.13 -14.73 16.19
N VAL A 258 5.36 -13.46 16.51
CA VAL A 258 6.62 -12.94 17.04
C VAL A 258 6.30 -12.01 18.22
N SER A 259 6.97 -12.20 19.34
CA SER A 259 6.97 -11.21 20.43
C SER A 259 8.04 -10.18 20.13
N ILE A 260 7.72 -8.90 20.31
CA ILE A 260 8.62 -7.76 20.05
C ILE A 260 8.63 -6.83 21.26
N THR A 261 9.72 -6.10 21.49
CA THR A 261 9.80 -5.11 22.58
C THR A 261 9.07 -3.81 22.23
N GLY A 262 8.87 -3.55 20.95
CA GLY A 262 8.11 -2.44 20.38
C GLY A 262 8.21 -2.47 18.86
N ALA A 263 7.46 -1.60 18.18
CA ALA A 263 7.61 -1.40 16.75
C ALA A 263 7.93 0.06 16.43
N ARG A 264 8.68 0.28 15.34
CA ARG A 264 9.08 1.60 14.85
C ARG A 264 8.69 1.74 13.40
N ARG A 265 8.08 2.89 13.08
CA ARG A 265 7.90 3.35 11.70
C ARG A 265 8.93 4.41 11.37
N ALA A 266 9.58 4.25 10.23
CA ALA A 266 10.47 5.23 9.65
C ALA A 266 9.90 5.69 8.31
N GLY A 267 9.41 6.94 8.24
CA GLY A 267 8.95 7.59 7.02
C GLY A 267 9.91 8.70 6.59
N TRP A 268 10.07 8.89 5.29
CA TRP A 268 10.92 9.93 4.70
C TRP A 268 10.29 10.53 3.45
N LEU A 269 10.14 11.86 3.44
CA LEU A 269 9.80 12.66 2.26
C LEU A 269 11.04 13.44 1.83
N SER A 270 11.61 13.08 0.67
CA SER A 270 12.87 13.63 0.18
C SER A 270 12.68 14.92 -0.62
N MET A 271 13.22 16.04 -0.12
CA MET A 271 13.25 17.30 -0.89
C MET A 271 14.18 17.21 -2.08
N ALA A 272 15.24 16.40 -2.00
CA ALA A 272 16.13 16.13 -3.13
C ALA A 272 15.40 15.38 -4.27
N ALA A 273 14.51 14.44 -3.93
CA ALA A 273 13.70 13.75 -4.93
C ALA A 273 12.71 14.71 -5.60
N LEU A 274 11.99 15.53 -4.82
CA LEU A 274 11.09 16.57 -5.36
C LEU A 274 11.85 17.59 -6.23
N ALA A 275 13.06 17.98 -5.81
CA ALA A 275 13.91 18.90 -6.56
C ALA A 275 14.37 18.35 -7.92
N ARG A 276 14.32 17.03 -8.15
CA ARG A 276 14.62 16.41 -9.45
C ARG A 276 13.47 16.52 -10.44
N LEU A 277 12.23 16.68 -9.96
CA LEU A 277 11.06 16.84 -10.83
C LEU A 277 11.19 18.14 -11.64
N ARG A 278 11.09 18.03 -12.96
CA ARG A 278 11.16 19.15 -13.91
C ARG A 278 9.80 19.32 -14.57
N PHE A 279 9.36 20.55 -14.78
CA PHE A 279 8.05 20.87 -15.34
C PHE A 279 8.21 21.59 -16.69
N GLY A 280 9.14 21.08 -17.51
CA GLY A 280 9.45 21.64 -18.82
C GLY A 280 9.97 23.06 -18.72
N ASP A 281 9.28 23.95 -19.41
CA ASP A 281 9.54 25.38 -19.56
C ASP A 281 8.79 26.25 -18.54
N ALA A 282 8.11 25.65 -17.55
CA ALA A 282 7.35 26.41 -16.56
C ALA A 282 8.24 27.37 -15.73
N PRO A 283 7.71 28.55 -15.34
CA PRO A 283 8.44 29.51 -14.51
C PRO A 283 8.93 28.91 -13.19
N VAL A 284 10.08 29.36 -12.70
CA VAL A 284 10.72 28.83 -11.48
C VAL A 284 9.76 28.82 -10.28
N GLU A 285 8.96 29.87 -10.11
CA GLU A 285 8.00 29.94 -9.00
C GLU A 285 6.86 28.92 -9.16
N ALA A 286 6.35 28.71 -10.38
CA ALA A 286 5.34 27.67 -10.63
C ALA A 286 5.89 26.26 -10.30
N VAL A 287 7.15 26.00 -10.66
CA VAL A 287 7.84 24.75 -10.32
C VAL A 287 7.98 24.56 -8.81
N ARG A 288 8.36 25.63 -8.09
CA ARG A 288 8.47 25.62 -6.63
C ARG A 288 7.13 25.29 -5.99
N LEU A 289 6.06 25.96 -6.41
CA LEU A 289 4.69 25.72 -5.93
C LEU A 289 4.21 24.29 -6.23
N ALA A 290 4.50 23.76 -7.42
CA ALA A 290 4.14 22.38 -7.77
C ALA A 290 4.85 21.34 -6.87
N ARG A 291 6.14 21.55 -6.57
CA ARG A 291 6.88 20.69 -5.63
C ARG A 291 6.34 20.81 -4.19
N ALA A 292 5.99 22.01 -3.75
CA ALA A 292 5.36 22.22 -2.44
C ALA A 292 3.99 21.53 -2.37
N THR A 293 3.20 21.59 -3.44
CA THR A 293 1.90 20.90 -3.55
C THR A 293 2.07 19.38 -3.41
N LEU A 294 3.06 18.78 -4.07
CA LEU A 294 3.38 17.37 -3.92
C LEU A 294 3.84 17.04 -2.48
N ALA A 295 4.66 17.89 -1.87
CA ALA A 295 5.09 17.69 -0.47
C ALA A 295 3.90 17.72 0.50
N ALA A 296 2.98 18.68 0.34
CA ALA A 296 1.77 18.77 1.14
C ALA A 296 0.84 17.57 0.91
N LEU A 297 0.68 17.10 -0.33
CA LEU A 297 -0.08 15.89 -0.63
C LEU A 297 0.51 14.64 0.04
N ALA A 298 1.84 14.48 0.01
CA ALA A 298 2.52 13.37 0.67
C ALA A 298 2.30 13.40 2.19
N LEU A 299 2.40 14.58 2.81
CA LEU A 299 2.12 14.75 4.24
C LEU A 299 0.64 14.53 4.57
N ALA A 300 -0.29 15.00 3.73
CA ALA A 300 -1.72 14.75 3.92
C ALA A 300 -2.03 13.25 3.89
N GLY A 301 -1.54 12.53 2.87
CA GLY A 301 -1.70 11.08 2.77
C GLY A 301 -1.05 10.33 3.95
N ASP A 302 0.15 10.74 4.36
CA ASP A 302 0.83 10.17 5.53
C ASP A 302 0.03 10.36 6.82
N ARG A 303 -0.51 11.56 7.06
CA ARG A 303 -1.34 11.87 8.23
C ARG A 303 -2.67 11.13 8.21
N LEU A 304 -3.28 10.96 7.04
CA LEU A 304 -4.50 10.16 6.89
C LEU A 304 -4.22 8.69 7.23
N ALA A 305 -3.12 8.11 6.73
CA ALA A 305 -2.80 6.70 6.94
C ALA A 305 -2.24 6.37 8.33
N PHE A 306 -1.48 7.29 8.96
CA PHE A 306 -0.67 7.01 10.14
C PHE A 306 -0.81 8.05 11.27
N GLY A 307 -1.76 8.98 11.17
CA GLY A 307 -2.03 9.97 12.22
C GLY A 307 -3.04 9.51 13.28
N GLY A 308 -3.67 8.33 13.10
CA GLY A 308 -4.61 7.75 14.05
C GLY A 308 -3.91 7.15 15.28
N PRO A 309 -4.69 6.71 16.30
CA PRO A 309 -4.13 6.12 17.53
C PRO A 309 -3.56 4.70 17.33
N SER A 310 -3.86 4.06 16.20
CA SER A 310 -3.41 2.70 15.89
C SER A 310 -3.30 2.47 14.38
N VAL A 311 -2.54 1.45 14.01
CA VAL A 311 -2.45 0.94 12.64
C VAL A 311 -2.75 -0.56 12.64
N TRP A 312 -3.74 -0.95 11.84
CA TRP A 312 -4.01 -2.37 11.55
C TRP A 312 -3.21 -2.79 10.32
N LEU A 313 -2.23 -3.68 10.49
CA LEU A 313 -1.43 -4.12 9.35
C LEU A 313 -2.03 -5.32 8.63
N ARG A 314 -2.47 -6.31 9.41
CA ARG A 314 -3.10 -7.56 9.01
C ARG A 314 -3.65 -8.24 10.26
N SER A 315 -4.42 -9.31 10.08
CA SER A 315 -4.88 -10.13 11.21
C SER A 315 -3.73 -10.51 12.15
N GLY A 316 -3.87 -10.16 13.42
CA GLY A 316 -2.85 -10.42 14.46
C GLY A 316 -1.67 -9.44 14.44
N CYS A 317 -1.75 -8.31 13.75
CA CYS A 317 -0.70 -7.30 13.74
C CYS A 317 -1.27 -5.89 13.89
N ASP A 318 -2.01 -5.71 14.97
CA ASP A 318 -2.52 -4.42 15.45
C ASP A 318 -1.47 -3.71 16.29
N LEU A 319 -1.18 -2.45 15.94
CA LEU A 319 -0.16 -1.64 16.58
C LEU A 319 -0.78 -0.36 17.14
N ILE A 320 -0.59 -0.10 18.43
CA ILE A 320 -1.07 1.12 19.10
C ILE A 320 0.08 2.11 19.19
N HIS A 321 -0.16 3.35 18.78
CA HIS A 321 0.81 4.43 18.85
C HIS A 321 1.20 4.73 20.30
N THR A 322 2.51 4.87 20.55
CA THR A 322 3.08 5.34 21.81
C THR A 322 3.83 6.65 21.66
N GLY A 323 4.21 7.01 20.43
CA GLY A 323 4.83 8.29 20.10
C GLY A 323 4.84 8.53 18.60
N GLN A 324 4.84 9.81 18.19
CA GLN A 324 4.96 10.21 16.80
C GLN A 324 5.65 11.57 16.71
N ARG A 325 6.54 11.72 15.73
CA ARG A 325 7.21 12.99 15.43
C ARG A 325 7.23 13.22 13.93
N LEU A 326 7.09 14.49 13.54
CA LEU A 326 7.28 14.94 12.18
C LEU A 326 8.32 16.05 12.20
N VAL A 327 9.45 15.83 11.55
CA VAL A 327 10.61 16.71 11.68
C VAL A 327 11.14 17.07 10.30
N PHE A 328 11.31 18.36 10.03
CA PHE A 328 12.13 18.82 8.92
C PHE A 328 13.59 18.62 9.31
N GLU A 329 14.28 17.75 8.57
CA GLU A 329 15.70 17.43 8.78
C GLU A 329 16.53 18.29 7.83
N GLY A 330 17.47 19.07 8.36
CA GLY A 330 18.35 19.97 7.60
C GLY A 330 19.80 19.52 7.62
N GLU A 331 20.71 20.41 7.19
CA GLU A 331 22.14 20.12 7.21
C GLU A 331 22.67 19.97 8.65
N GLY A 332 23.55 18.97 8.86
CA GLY A 332 24.16 18.70 10.16
C GLY A 332 23.16 18.22 11.20
N ARG A 333 22.84 19.08 12.18
CA ARG A 333 21.88 18.79 13.27
C ARG A 333 20.66 19.72 13.23
N ALA A 334 20.48 20.48 12.15
CA ALA A 334 19.34 21.36 11.99
C ALA A 334 18.06 20.53 11.92
N ARG A 335 17.11 20.85 12.80
CA ARG A 335 15.83 20.14 12.92
C ARG A 335 14.73 21.11 13.31
N GLU A 336 13.58 21.00 12.67
CA GLU A 336 12.36 21.69 13.05
C GLU A 336 11.22 20.68 13.18
N GLU A 337 10.83 20.41 14.42
CA GLU A 337 9.70 19.53 14.70
C GLU A 337 8.39 20.29 14.55
N ILE A 338 7.42 19.67 13.88
CA ILE A 338 6.10 20.23 13.64
C ILE A 338 5.01 19.30 14.16
N SER A 339 3.95 19.90 14.69
CA SER A 339 2.68 19.21 14.91
C SER A 339 1.80 19.45 13.70
N LEU A 340 1.27 18.39 13.11
CA LEU A 340 0.47 18.46 11.89
C LEU A 340 -0.61 17.38 11.91
N GLY A 341 -1.87 17.80 11.96
CA GLY A 341 -3.01 16.91 11.76
C GLY A 341 -3.32 16.66 10.28
N ALA A 342 -4.13 15.64 9.99
CA ALA A 342 -4.57 15.36 8.62
C ALA A 342 -5.35 16.52 7.99
N GLY A 343 -6.23 17.18 8.77
CA GLY A 343 -6.99 18.34 8.30
C GLY A 343 -6.09 19.51 7.87
N GLU A 344 -5.12 19.88 8.71
CA GLU A 344 -4.17 20.96 8.41
C GLU A 344 -3.29 20.66 7.19
N ALA A 345 -2.87 19.40 7.03
CA ALA A 345 -2.11 18.96 5.87
C ALA A 345 -2.95 19.04 4.57
N ILE A 346 -4.24 18.69 4.63
CA ILE A 346 -5.18 18.80 3.51
C ILE A 346 -5.42 20.27 3.15
N GLU A 347 -5.63 21.15 4.14
CA GLU A 347 -5.76 22.59 3.90
C GLU A 347 -4.51 23.15 3.20
N ALA A 348 -3.32 22.77 3.66
CA ALA A 348 -2.06 23.19 3.05
C ALA A 348 -1.91 22.69 1.61
N PHE A 349 -2.33 21.45 1.35
CA PHE A 349 -2.38 20.89 0.00
C PHE A 349 -3.29 21.72 -0.92
N TYR A 350 -4.50 22.06 -0.48
CA TYR A 350 -5.43 22.84 -1.29
C TYR A 350 -4.92 24.26 -1.60
N GLU A 351 -4.39 24.95 -0.59
CA GLU A 351 -3.82 26.28 -0.75
C GLU A 351 -2.65 26.26 -1.75
N LEU A 352 -1.72 25.31 -1.61
CA LEU A 352 -0.58 25.19 -2.52
C LEU A 352 -1.01 24.78 -3.92
N ARG A 353 -1.99 23.89 -4.06
CA ARG A 353 -2.57 23.51 -5.36
C ARG A 353 -3.19 24.71 -6.06
N GLU A 354 -3.93 25.56 -5.33
CA GLU A 354 -4.54 26.77 -5.90
C GLU A 354 -3.48 27.79 -6.34
N ARG A 355 -2.45 28.03 -5.52
CA ARG A 355 -1.31 28.89 -5.90
C ARG A 355 -0.59 28.33 -7.13
N THR A 356 -0.39 27.02 -7.20
CA THR A 356 0.24 26.35 -8.34
C THR A 356 -0.57 26.54 -9.62
N ALA A 357 -1.91 26.40 -9.54
CA ALA A 357 -2.80 26.66 -10.66
C ALA A 357 -2.74 28.12 -11.13
N LYS A 358 -2.75 29.09 -10.21
CA LYS A 358 -2.57 30.52 -10.52
C LYS A 358 -1.21 30.82 -11.18
N ALA A 359 -0.19 30.02 -10.89
CA ALA A 359 1.13 30.11 -11.50
C ALA A 359 1.26 29.34 -12.84
N GLY A 360 0.18 28.71 -13.33
CA GLY A 360 0.11 28.10 -14.65
C GLY A 360 0.40 26.60 -14.70
N ILE A 361 0.45 25.91 -13.57
CA ILE A 361 0.52 24.43 -13.51
C ILE A 361 -0.71 23.92 -12.79
N THR A 362 -1.52 23.09 -13.46
CA THR A 362 -2.80 22.63 -12.90
C THR A 362 -2.70 21.17 -12.49
N MET A 363 -3.25 20.86 -11.31
CA MET A 363 -3.61 19.49 -10.92
C MET A 363 -5.10 19.31 -11.19
N SER A 364 -5.48 18.29 -11.97
CA SER A 364 -6.90 18.02 -12.24
C SER A 364 -7.64 17.66 -10.95
N GLN A 365 -8.92 17.99 -10.90
CA GLN A 365 -9.81 17.63 -9.80
C GLN A 365 -10.85 16.58 -10.22
N GLU A 366 -10.81 16.19 -11.49
CA GLU A 366 -11.84 15.39 -12.12
C GLU A 366 -11.59 13.89 -11.97
N THR A 367 -12.66 13.11 -11.99
CA THR A 367 -12.61 11.68 -12.26
C THR A 367 -12.63 11.47 -13.76
N VAL A 368 -11.61 10.81 -14.31
CA VAL A 368 -11.62 10.29 -15.66
C VAL A 368 -12.25 8.91 -15.63
N ALA A 369 -13.48 8.81 -16.14
CA ALA A 369 -14.19 7.54 -16.25
C ALA A 369 -13.51 6.63 -17.29
N LEU A 370 -13.35 5.36 -16.92
CA LEU A 370 -12.76 4.33 -17.76
C LEU A 370 -13.73 3.18 -17.96
N GLU A 371 -13.79 2.69 -19.19
CA GLU A 371 -14.48 1.47 -19.55
C GLU A 371 -13.46 0.37 -19.87
N PRO A 372 -13.58 -0.84 -19.30
CA PRO A 372 -12.70 -1.93 -19.69
C PRO A 372 -12.92 -2.29 -21.17
N VAL A 373 -11.85 -2.73 -21.84
CA VAL A 373 -12.01 -3.37 -23.15
C VAL A 373 -12.74 -4.72 -22.98
N PRO A 374 -13.40 -5.27 -24.03
CA PRO A 374 -14.21 -6.48 -23.87
C PRO A 374 -13.47 -7.68 -23.24
N ALA A 375 -12.16 -7.82 -23.53
CA ALA A 375 -11.34 -8.87 -22.94
C ALA A 375 -11.11 -8.67 -21.44
N LEU A 376 -10.86 -7.44 -20.98
CA LEU A 376 -10.71 -7.11 -19.57
C LEU A 376 -12.04 -7.27 -18.83
N ALA A 377 -13.15 -6.80 -19.42
CA ALA A 377 -14.49 -6.98 -18.85
C ALA A 377 -14.82 -8.45 -18.62
N LYS A 378 -14.54 -9.32 -19.62
CA LYS A 378 -14.72 -10.78 -19.51
C LYS A 378 -13.83 -11.39 -18.42
N ALA A 379 -12.60 -10.91 -18.27
CA ALA A 379 -11.68 -11.40 -17.23
C ALA A 379 -12.15 -10.99 -15.82
N ILE A 380 -12.65 -9.77 -15.66
CA ILE A 380 -13.24 -9.29 -14.40
C ILE A 380 -14.49 -10.12 -14.06
N GLU A 381 -15.42 -10.28 -15.01
CA GLU A 381 -16.61 -11.11 -14.82
C GLU A 381 -16.25 -12.54 -14.41
N TYR A 382 -15.31 -13.18 -15.14
CA TYR A 382 -14.88 -14.53 -14.80
C TYR A 382 -14.29 -14.61 -13.39
N SER A 383 -13.50 -13.62 -12.97
CA SER A 383 -12.90 -13.59 -11.62
C SER A 383 -13.95 -13.45 -10.52
N VAL A 384 -15.03 -12.70 -10.77
CA VAL A 384 -16.10 -12.47 -9.81
C VAL A 384 -17.08 -13.65 -9.77
N ALA A 385 -17.46 -14.17 -10.94
CA ALA A 385 -18.41 -15.27 -11.10
C ALA A 385 -17.87 -16.62 -10.65
N LYS A 386 -16.54 -16.83 -10.62
CA LYS A 386 -15.94 -18.10 -10.15
C LYS A 386 -16.25 -18.44 -8.68
N SER A 387 -16.91 -17.52 -7.96
CA SER A 387 -17.60 -17.81 -6.71
C SER A 387 -19.02 -18.34 -6.98
N ASP A 388 -19.14 -19.59 -7.46
CA ASP A 388 -20.45 -20.25 -7.62
C ASP A 388 -21.13 -20.60 -6.28
N GLU A 389 -20.53 -20.26 -5.14
CA GLU A 389 -21.24 -20.24 -3.85
C GLU A 389 -21.81 -18.83 -3.60
N PRO A 390 -23.13 -18.64 -3.50
CA PRO A 390 -23.69 -17.43 -2.91
C PRO A 390 -23.17 -17.34 -1.48
N GLY A 391 -22.36 -16.31 -1.21
CA GLY A 391 -21.80 -16.08 0.12
C GLY A 391 -22.93 -15.88 1.13
N GLU A 392 -22.88 -16.70 2.18
CA GLU A 392 -23.52 -16.43 3.48
C GLU A 392 -22.83 -15.27 4.21
#